data_AF-A0A0G1XGQ3-F1
#
_entry.id   AF-A0A0G1XGQ3-F1
#
_cell.length_a   1.000
_cell.length_b   1.000
_cell.length_c   1.000
_cell.angle_alpha   90.00
_cell.angle_beta   90.00
_cell.angle_gamma   90.00
#
_symmetry.space_group_name_H-M   'P 1'
#
loop_
_entity.id
_entity.type
_entity.pdbx_description
1 polymer ?
#
loop_
_entity_poly.entity_id
_entity_poly.type
_entity_poly.pdbx_seq_one_letter_code
_entity_poly.pdbx_strand_id
1 'polypeptide(L)'
;MKEPKVKQPKYDFEKMKLAATSSDPETRKEMFKEYFERFEEFPSYLFDNKEKINDLLLQTIQDIKKDPETPEKMHKGIALLLERLPGVSETTL
;
A
#
# COMPACT_ATOMS: atom_id res chain seq x y z
N MET A 1 12.97 -28.79 -23.91
CA MET A 1 13.60 -27.84 -22.98
C MET A 1 12.48 -27.28 -22.11
N LYS A 2 12.54 -27.46 -20.78
CA LYS A 2 11.53 -26.89 -19.86
C LYS A 2 12.12 -25.61 -19.30
N GLU A 3 11.53 -24.47 -19.62
CA GLU A 3 11.90 -23.17 -19.04
C GLU A 3 11.97 -23.28 -17.51
N PRO A 4 13.02 -22.75 -16.86
CA PRO A 4 13.03 -22.65 -15.42
C PRO A 4 11.95 -21.64 -15.03
N LYS A 5 10.85 -22.14 -14.47
CA LYS A 5 9.88 -21.31 -13.76
C LYS A 5 10.67 -20.53 -12.71
N VAL A 6 10.90 -19.24 -12.96
CA VAL A 6 11.43 -18.30 -11.98
C VAL A 6 10.49 -18.39 -10.80
N LYS A 7 10.92 -19.11 -9.75
CA LYS A 7 10.20 -19.16 -8.49
C LYS A 7 10.21 -17.72 -8.01
N GLN A 8 9.12 -17.00 -8.24
CA GLN A 8 8.95 -15.70 -7.63
C GLN A 8 9.25 -15.88 -6.15
N PRO A 9 10.13 -15.08 -5.55
CA PRO A 9 10.49 -15.23 -4.15
C PRO A 9 9.19 -15.25 -3.35
N LYS A 10 9.06 -16.23 -2.44
CA LYS A 10 7.93 -16.29 -1.50
C LYS A 10 7.77 -14.90 -0.93
N TYR A 11 6.63 -14.30 -1.20
CA TYR A 11 6.35 -12.96 -0.73
C TYR A 11 6.21 -13.04 0.79
N ASP A 12 7.11 -12.34 1.49
CA ASP A 12 7.25 -12.49 2.93
C ASP A 12 6.29 -11.51 3.62
N PHE A 13 5.03 -11.94 3.77
CA PHE A 13 3.97 -11.10 4.32
C PHE A 13 4.29 -10.59 5.74
N GLU A 14 5.06 -11.33 6.53
CA GLU A 14 5.50 -10.86 7.85
C GLU A 14 6.48 -9.70 7.72
N LYS A 15 7.48 -9.82 6.85
CA LYS A 15 8.41 -8.73 6.55
C LYS A 15 7.67 -7.51 5.97
N MET A 16 6.70 -7.73 5.07
CA MET A 16 5.90 -6.64 4.51
C MET A 16 5.09 -5.96 5.60
N LYS A 17 4.44 -6.72 6.49
CA LYS A 17 3.66 -6.16 7.60
C LYS A 17 4.54 -5.31 8.54
N LEU A 18 5.76 -5.78 8.83
CA LEU A 18 6.72 -5.02 9.64
C LEU A 18 7.17 -3.73 8.94
N ALA A 19 7.46 -3.77 7.65
CA ALA A 19 7.83 -2.59 6.87
C ALA A 19 6.66 -1.59 6.74
N ALA A 20 5.45 -2.12 6.48
CA ALA A 20 4.19 -1.37 6.43
C ALA A 20 3.88 -0.67 7.75
N THR A 21 4.22 -1.28 8.89
CA THR A 21 4.00 -0.72 10.23
C THR A 21 5.24 -0.05 10.82
N SER A 22 6.30 0.13 10.02
CA SER A 22 7.52 0.78 10.45
C SER A 22 7.25 2.23 10.84
N SER A 23 7.94 2.73 11.86
CA SER A 23 7.89 4.16 12.23
C SER A 23 8.45 5.07 11.14
N ASP A 24 9.30 4.53 10.26
CA ASP A 24 9.95 5.23 9.17
C ASP A 24 9.01 5.43 7.96
N PRO A 25 8.69 6.66 7.55
CA PRO A 25 7.74 6.94 6.46
C PRO A 25 8.25 6.48 5.09
N GLU A 26 9.56 6.56 4.83
CA GLU A 26 10.15 6.12 3.57
C GLU A 26 9.99 4.59 3.40
N THR A 27 10.26 3.84 4.46
CA THR A 27 10.06 2.38 4.51
C THR A 27 8.61 2.00 4.23
N ARG A 28 7.64 2.71 4.83
CA ARG A 28 6.21 2.46 4.58
C ARG A 28 5.83 2.78 3.14
N LYS A 29 6.35 3.87 2.58
CA LYS A 29 6.06 4.29 1.20
C LYS A 29 6.65 3.32 0.18
N GLU A 30 7.90 2.92 0.35
CA GLU A 30 8.55 1.92 -0.51
C GLU A 30 7.78 0.60 -0.49
N MET A 31 7.35 0.18 0.71
CA MET A 31 6.49 -0.99 0.89
C MET A 31 5.17 -0.89 0.11
N PHE A 32 4.52 0.28 0.11
CA PHE A 32 3.29 0.49 -0.66
C PHE A 32 3.53 0.45 -2.16
N LYS A 33 4.64 1.05 -2.61
CA LYS A 33 5.05 1.01 -4.02
C LYS A 33 5.27 -0.44 -4.46
N GLU A 34 6.10 -1.18 -3.73
CA GLU A 34 6.41 -2.58 -4.07
C GLU A 34 5.16 -3.48 -4.02
N TYR A 35 4.30 -3.30 -3.01
CA TYR A 35 3.04 -4.03 -2.90
C TYR A 35 2.14 -3.73 -4.10
N PHE A 36 1.96 -2.45 -4.43
CA PHE A 36 1.11 -2.02 -5.54
C PHE A 36 1.68 -2.47 -6.90
N GLU A 37 2.98 -2.42 -7.12
CA GLU A 37 3.58 -2.92 -8.36
C GLU A 37 3.39 -4.43 -8.53
N ARG A 38 3.34 -5.18 -7.42
CA ARG A 38 3.23 -6.64 -7.44
C ARG A 38 1.80 -7.15 -7.52
N PHE A 39 0.85 -6.44 -6.89
CA PHE A 39 -0.53 -6.88 -6.76
C PHE A 39 -1.55 -5.93 -7.41
N GLU A 40 -1.12 -4.76 -7.88
CA GLU A 40 -1.97 -3.67 -8.38
C GLU A 40 -3.11 -3.27 -7.43
N GLU A 41 -2.94 -3.59 -6.14
CA GLU A 41 -3.88 -3.33 -5.05
C GLU A 41 -3.13 -2.78 -3.85
N PHE A 42 -3.83 -2.08 -2.95
CA PHE A 42 -3.23 -1.59 -1.72
C PHE A 42 -3.44 -2.58 -0.56
N PRO A 43 -2.47 -2.71 0.35
CA PRO A 43 -2.50 -3.70 1.41
C PRO A 43 -3.41 -3.29 2.58
N SER A 44 -4.72 -3.14 2.34
CA SER A 44 -5.70 -2.76 3.37
C SER A 44 -5.70 -3.69 4.59
N TYR A 45 -5.35 -4.97 4.41
CA TYR A 45 -5.24 -5.95 5.48
C TYR A 45 -3.96 -5.82 6.31
N LEU A 46 -2.91 -5.17 5.80
CA LEU A 46 -1.68 -4.92 6.58
C LEU A 46 -1.91 -3.89 7.69
N PHE A 47 -2.98 -3.10 7.59
CA PHE A 47 -3.24 -1.96 8.46
C PHE A 47 -4.47 -2.11 9.35
N ASP A 48 -5.12 -3.27 9.36
CA ASP A 48 -6.37 -3.57 10.09
C ASP A 48 -7.40 -2.43 10.00
N ASN A 49 -7.94 -2.22 8.81
CA ASN A 49 -8.88 -1.12 8.54
C ASN A 49 -10.35 -1.55 8.62
N LYS A 50 -10.69 -2.46 9.55
CA LYS A 50 -12.03 -3.05 9.61
C LYS A 50 -13.13 -2.03 9.96
N GLU A 51 -12.77 -0.97 10.68
CA GLU A 51 -13.72 0.05 11.14
C GLU A 51 -13.34 1.48 10.75
N LYS A 52 -12.04 1.76 10.60
CA LYS A 52 -11.50 3.07 10.21
C LYS A 52 -10.14 2.92 9.56
N ILE A 53 -9.74 3.90 8.76
CA ILE A 53 -8.37 3.98 8.25
C ILE A 53 -7.38 4.13 9.42
N ASN A 54 -6.34 3.30 9.40
CA ASN A 54 -5.24 3.40 10.35
C ASN A 54 -4.46 4.70 10.11
N ASP A 55 -3.99 5.34 11.17
CA ASP A 55 -3.20 6.58 11.09
C ASP A 55 -1.93 6.40 10.23
N LEU A 56 -1.25 5.25 10.35
CA LEU A 56 -0.08 4.92 9.53
C LEU A 56 -0.44 4.76 8.06
N LEU A 57 -1.59 4.16 7.76
CA LEU A 57 -2.09 4.04 6.39
C LEU A 57 -2.43 5.43 5.83
N LEU A 58 -3.10 6.25 6.63
CA LEU A 58 -3.48 7.62 6.26
C LEU A 58 -2.24 8.47 5.96
N GLN A 59 -1.26 8.46 6.86
CA GLN A 59 0.00 9.17 6.68
C GLN A 59 0.73 8.70 5.43
N THR A 60 0.81 7.37 5.22
CA THR A 60 1.48 6.82 4.04
C THR A 60 0.77 7.22 2.75
N ILE A 61 -0.57 7.23 2.73
CA ILE A 61 -1.35 7.73 1.59
C ILE A 61 -1.07 9.22 1.35
N GLN A 62 -1.02 10.05 2.39
CA GLN A 62 -0.70 11.47 2.25
C GLN A 62 0.72 11.69 1.74
N ASP A 63 1.69 10.90 2.21
CA ASP A 63 3.08 10.91 1.72
C ASP A 63 3.15 10.56 0.22
N ILE A 64 2.42 9.51 -0.19
CA ILE A 64 2.32 9.11 -1.59
C ILE A 64 1.62 10.18 -2.43
N LYS A 65 0.55 10.81 -1.93
CA LYS A 65 -0.16 11.89 -2.63
C LYS A 65 0.71 13.14 -2.82
N LYS A 66 1.62 13.41 -1.88
CA LYS A 66 2.56 14.54 -1.93
C LYS A 66 3.80 14.24 -2.79
N ASP A 67 4.03 12.97 -3.12
CA ASP A 67 5.18 12.52 -3.88
C ASP A 67 4.97 12.72 -5.39
N PRO A 68 5.68 13.64 -6.05
CA PRO A 68 5.52 13.88 -7.48
C PRO A 68 6.03 12.72 -8.35
N GLU A 69 6.86 11.84 -7.77
CA GLU A 69 7.38 10.64 -8.44
C GLU A 69 6.43 9.44 -8.39
N THR A 70 5.28 9.58 -7.73
CA THR A 70 4.29 8.51 -7.66
C THR A 70 3.51 8.42 -8.98
N PRO A 71 3.40 7.23 -9.59
CA PRO A 71 2.69 7.07 -10.85
C PRO A 71 1.17 7.24 -10.68
N GLU A 72 0.49 7.77 -11.69
CA GLU A 72 -0.96 8.00 -11.68
C GLU A 72 -1.78 6.75 -11.31
N LYS A 73 -1.28 5.54 -11.68
CA LYS A 73 -1.91 4.27 -11.29
C LYS A 73 -2.00 4.09 -9.77
N MET A 74 -0.96 4.48 -9.03
CA MET A 74 -1.00 4.43 -7.56
C MET A 74 -2.02 5.42 -7.00
N HIS A 75 -2.13 6.62 -7.57
CA HIS A 75 -3.17 7.57 -7.17
C HIS A 75 -4.58 7.00 -7.36
N LYS A 76 -4.82 6.31 -8.49
CA LYS A 76 -6.09 5.61 -8.75
C LYS A 76 -6.34 4.48 -7.76
N GLY A 77 -5.33 3.67 -7.46
CA GLY A 77 -5.49 2.61 -6.48
C GLY A 77 -5.71 3.14 -5.06
N ILE A 78 -5.13 4.30 -4.70
CA ILE A 78 -5.41 4.97 -3.42
C ILE A 78 -6.87 5.40 -3.38
N ALA A 79 -7.39 5.99 -4.45
CA ALA A 79 -8.81 6.35 -4.53
C ALA A 79 -9.70 5.12 -4.33
N LEU A 80 -9.42 4.02 -5.03
CA LEU A 80 -10.15 2.75 -4.87
C LEU A 80 -10.05 2.18 -3.44
N LEU A 81 -8.89 2.31 -2.81
CA LEU A 81 -8.70 1.90 -1.42
C LEU A 81 -9.60 2.74 -0.50
N LEU A 82 -9.58 4.07 -0.64
CA LEU A 82 -10.39 4.98 0.17
C LEU A 82 -11.89 4.72 -0.03
N GLU A 83 -12.34 4.45 -1.26
CA GLU A 83 -13.73 4.06 -1.55
C GLU A 83 -14.15 2.76 -0.85
N ARG A 84 -13.22 1.82 -0.64
CA ARG A 84 -13.47 0.57 0.09
C ARG A 84 -13.47 0.74 1.61
N LEU A 85 -12.93 1.84 2.13
CA LEU A 85 -12.81 2.06 3.57
C LEU A 85 -14.07 2.75 4.12
N PRO A 86 -14.76 2.15 5.10
CA PRO A 86 -15.90 2.79 5.74
C PRO A 86 -15.42 4.04 6.48
N GLY A 87 -16.01 5.20 6.14
CA GLY A 87 -15.78 6.46 6.86
C GLY A 87 -14.69 7.38 6.30
N VAL A 88 -14.07 7.06 5.16
CA VAL A 88 -13.09 7.95 4.51
C VAL A 88 -13.56 8.35 3.13
N SER A 89 -14.27 9.47 3.04
CA SER A 89 -14.60 10.10 1.77
C SER A 89 -13.43 11.00 1.35
N GLU A 90 -13.07 11.02 0.07
CA GLU A 90 -12.03 11.93 -0.49
C GLU A 90 -12.23 13.40 -0.07
N THR A 91 -13.46 13.78 0.29
CA THR A 91 -13.86 15.09 0.83
C THR A 91 -13.31 15.43 2.22
N THR A 92 -12.78 14.46 2.99
CA THR A 92 -12.39 14.66 4.41
C THR A 92 -10.87 14.62 4.64
N LEU A 93 -10.07 14.41 3.58
CA LEU A 93 -8.65 14.03 3.67
C LEU A 93 -7.71 15.15 3.21
#